data_AF-A0A957G9F5-F1
#
_entry.id   AF-A0A957G9F5-F1
#
_cell.length_a   1.000
_cell.length_b   1.000
_cell.length_c   1.000
_cell.angle_alpha   90.00
_cell.angle_beta   90.00
_cell.angle_gamma   90.00
#
_symmetry.space_group_name_H-M   'P 1'
#
loop_
_entity.id
_entity.type
_entity.pdbx_description
1 polymer ?
#
loop_
_entity_poly.entity_id
_entity_poly.type
_entity_poly.pdbx_seq_one_letter_code
_entity_poly.pdbx_strand_id
1 'polypeptide(L)'
;MHAIHLDHDDDIVSICDRLDWLVGETRVVLVLPAGADLLVEWLDLVQLRRHADRLRLEVGLVTLDSRVAGQARALGLPVFATVERAEQSRRGWWRGRRRRHKPSRPGAEVVLGQAGHLKSLPDDADRREMYRRSSPRPGWQQWLVRYLAILLFFLTLAVLFAGVAYTVPGATLTLRPEVVPLQVSKQVVADPLLDSVNFSGASVPGRLLIVTAEWQADVETTGMVEVPDAPARGQVLFVNRLDQPVTVPAGTQVSTSAGTRLVYQVTEAVEVPGVVGGTAEADVVAIEPGPQGNVAANLVNKVEGSLGLQLEVRNLEPISGGGSRVARAVTQADQERLRAQVLQYLQAVALAEMTESLTLNEFLAQDSLRVVEIYNETYSHFIGEQTDRLALEIRAELHGTAVDTTQANDLVYEALAASIRPGYELVPSSLNFYSGEVLGVDSQGRVSFMMIGEGLMAARLELEEPLQAVAGQETGLALTYLYEQLPLRDYPTARVWPDWFGRLPYLPVRIRPEIETGG
;
A
#
# COMPACT_ATOMS: atom_id res chain seq x y z
N MET A 1 -40.32 -0.16 69.82
CA MET A 1 -41.39 -1.12 70.13
C MET A 1 -42.19 -1.19 68.87
N HIS A 2 -42.13 -2.33 68.20
CA HIS A 2 -42.73 -2.52 66.90
C HIS A 2 -44.02 -3.31 67.06
N ALA A 3 -45.14 -2.82 66.53
CA ALA A 3 -46.36 -3.61 66.44
C ALA A 3 -46.46 -4.23 65.04
N ILE A 4 -46.46 -5.55 64.96
CA ILE A 4 -46.71 -6.31 63.74
C ILE A 4 -48.15 -6.78 63.79
N HIS A 5 -48.96 -6.29 62.87
CA HIS A 5 -50.30 -6.80 62.63
C HIS A 5 -50.20 -8.04 61.75
N LEU A 6 -50.64 -9.17 62.29
CA LEU A 6 -50.72 -10.43 61.55
C LEU A 6 -52.03 -10.47 60.75
N ASP A 7 -51.98 -11.07 59.58
CA ASP A 7 -53.17 -11.36 58.78
C ASP A 7 -53.59 -12.82 58.93
N HIS A 8 -54.80 -13.17 58.49
CA HIS A 8 -55.37 -14.52 58.61
C HIS A 8 -54.57 -15.58 57.84
N ASP A 9 -53.78 -15.17 56.85
CA ASP A 9 -52.97 -16.05 56.00
C ASP A 9 -51.52 -16.22 56.51
N ASP A 10 -51.10 -15.51 57.57
CA ASP A 10 -49.74 -15.65 58.10
C ASP A 10 -49.55 -17.04 58.76
N ASP A 11 -48.35 -17.63 58.66
CA ASP A 11 -48.00 -18.87 59.37
C ASP A 11 -46.80 -18.66 60.32
N ILE A 12 -46.47 -19.66 61.13
CA ILE A 12 -45.35 -19.55 62.08
C ILE A 12 -44.02 -19.25 61.37
N VAL A 13 -43.83 -19.73 60.15
CA VAL A 13 -42.63 -19.49 59.34
C VAL A 13 -42.57 -18.02 58.90
N SER A 14 -43.66 -17.49 58.39
CA SER A 14 -43.81 -16.09 57.97
C SER A 14 -43.65 -15.12 59.14
N ILE A 15 -44.17 -15.47 60.32
CA ILE A 15 -43.97 -14.71 61.55
C ILE A 15 -42.49 -14.70 61.94
N CYS A 16 -41.81 -15.85 61.88
CA CYS A 16 -40.38 -15.94 62.21
C CYS A 16 -39.49 -15.17 61.23
N ASP A 17 -39.81 -15.19 59.93
CA ASP A 17 -39.09 -14.42 58.91
C ASP A 17 -39.27 -12.91 59.15
N ARG A 18 -40.51 -12.44 59.40
CA ARG A 18 -40.76 -11.03 59.76
C ARG A 18 -39.99 -10.59 61.01
N LEU A 19 -39.74 -11.49 61.96
CA LEU A 19 -38.91 -11.21 63.14
C LEU A 19 -37.41 -11.11 62.81
N ASP A 20 -36.90 -11.86 61.82
CA ASP A 20 -35.50 -11.80 61.40
C ASP A 20 -35.15 -10.45 60.75
N TRP A 21 -36.11 -9.80 60.08
CA TRP A 21 -35.93 -8.49 59.44
C TRP A 21 -35.90 -7.30 60.41
N LEU A 22 -36.20 -7.50 61.70
CA LEU A 22 -36.23 -6.43 62.70
C LEU A 22 -34.83 -6.13 63.24
N VAL A 23 -34.08 -5.33 62.48
CA VAL A 23 -32.74 -4.87 62.88
C VAL A 23 -32.85 -3.66 63.82
N GLY A 24 -32.43 -3.82 65.08
CA GLY A 24 -32.28 -2.72 66.04
C GLY A 24 -33.45 -2.48 67.02
N GLU A 25 -34.55 -3.21 66.87
CA GLU A 25 -35.67 -3.19 67.80
C GLU A 25 -35.49 -4.22 68.92
N THR A 26 -35.79 -3.86 70.18
CA THR A 26 -35.67 -4.78 71.34
C THR A 26 -37.01 -5.34 71.79
N ARG A 27 -38.13 -4.75 71.34
CA ARG A 27 -39.50 -5.09 71.77
C ARG A 27 -40.44 -5.17 70.59
N VAL A 28 -41.13 -6.30 70.43
CA VAL A 28 -42.05 -6.55 69.32
C VAL A 28 -43.38 -7.07 69.87
N VAL A 29 -44.48 -6.52 69.37
CA VAL A 29 -45.84 -7.01 69.66
C VAL A 29 -46.44 -7.59 68.41
N LEU A 30 -46.89 -8.83 68.52
CA LEU A 30 -47.67 -9.50 67.48
C LEU A 30 -49.15 -9.31 67.80
N VAL A 31 -49.87 -8.62 66.93
CA VAL A 31 -51.31 -8.38 67.04
C VAL A 31 -52.03 -9.43 66.22
N LEU A 32 -52.72 -10.34 66.90
CA LEU A 32 -53.48 -11.39 66.24
C LEU A 32 -54.86 -10.85 65.84
N PRO A 33 -55.31 -11.09 64.59
CA PRO A 33 -56.65 -10.74 64.17
C PRO A 33 -57.70 -11.52 64.95
N ALA A 34 -58.84 -10.89 65.21
CA ALA A 34 -59.93 -11.51 65.96
C ALA A 34 -60.56 -12.64 65.13
N GLY A 35 -60.49 -13.89 65.62
CA GLY A 35 -61.10 -15.05 64.97
C GLY A 35 -60.18 -15.85 64.03
N ALA A 36 -58.89 -15.55 63.98
CA ALA A 36 -57.93 -16.32 63.17
C ALA A 36 -57.35 -17.53 63.93
N ASP A 37 -57.17 -18.66 63.22
CA ASP A 37 -56.57 -19.90 63.73
C ASP A 37 -55.02 -19.84 63.77
N LEU A 38 -54.48 -18.72 64.25
CA LEU A 38 -53.04 -18.47 64.31
C LEU A 38 -52.48 -18.79 65.69
N LEU A 39 -51.36 -19.52 65.72
CA LEU A 39 -50.66 -19.89 66.96
C LEU A 39 -51.55 -20.68 67.95
N VAL A 40 -52.56 -21.39 67.45
CA VAL A 40 -53.47 -22.24 68.24
C VAL A 40 -52.75 -23.50 68.73
N GLU A 41 -51.81 -24.01 67.93
CA GLU A 41 -50.98 -25.14 68.32
C GLU A 41 -49.89 -24.75 69.32
N TRP A 42 -49.74 -25.59 70.35
CA TRP A 42 -48.67 -25.44 71.33
C TRP A 42 -47.27 -25.40 70.69
N LEU A 43 -47.08 -26.13 69.59
CA LEU A 43 -45.80 -26.20 68.91
C LEU A 43 -45.40 -24.85 68.30
N ASP A 44 -46.35 -24.12 67.71
CA ASP A 44 -46.10 -22.82 67.07
C ASP A 44 -45.64 -21.79 68.10
N LEU A 45 -46.27 -21.78 69.28
CA LEU A 45 -45.85 -20.92 70.38
C LEU A 45 -44.47 -21.31 70.94
N VAL A 46 -44.11 -22.61 70.93
CA VAL A 46 -42.77 -23.08 71.30
C VAL A 46 -41.72 -22.66 70.28
N GLN A 47 -42.05 -22.74 68.98
CA GLN A 47 -41.18 -22.29 67.90
C GLN A 47 -40.94 -20.78 67.99
N LEU A 48 -42.02 -20.00 68.12
CA LEU A 48 -41.97 -18.55 68.32
C LEU A 48 -41.09 -18.19 69.53
N ARG A 49 -41.27 -18.88 70.65
CA ARG A 49 -40.46 -18.65 71.86
C ARG A 49 -38.98 -18.89 71.62
N ARG A 50 -38.62 -20.01 70.98
CA ARG A 50 -37.22 -20.35 70.69
C ARG A 50 -36.58 -19.38 69.70
N HIS A 51 -37.34 -18.95 68.70
CA HIS A 51 -36.85 -18.00 67.69
C HIS A 51 -36.62 -16.61 68.30
N ALA A 52 -37.57 -16.12 69.10
CA ALA A 52 -37.41 -14.88 69.87
C ALA A 52 -36.21 -14.94 70.83
N ASP A 53 -35.99 -16.07 71.51
CA ASP A 53 -34.84 -16.27 72.41
C ASP A 53 -33.49 -16.26 71.64
N ARG A 54 -33.47 -16.72 70.38
CA ARG A 54 -32.28 -16.67 69.51
C ARG A 54 -31.93 -15.24 69.11
N LEU A 55 -32.95 -14.46 68.73
CA LEU A 55 -32.80 -13.06 68.32
C LEU A 55 -32.66 -12.08 69.51
N ARG A 56 -32.85 -12.56 70.75
CA ARG A 56 -32.90 -11.75 71.98
C ARG A 56 -33.97 -10.66 71.94
N LEU A 57 -35.09 -10.94 71.28
CA LEU A 57 -36.24 -10.04 71.17
C LEU A 57 -37.23 -10.27 72.30
N GLU A 58 -37.75 -9.19 72.89
CA GLU A 58 -38.89 -9.26 73.82
C GLU A 58 -40.20 -9.27 73.01
N VAL A 59 -40.76 -10.47 72.77
CA VAL A 59 -41.99 -10.64 71.99
C VAL A 59 -43.21 -10.73 72.92
N GLY A 60 -44.23 -9.90 72.68
CA GLY A 60 -45.54 -9.95 73.32
C GLY A 60 -46.67 -10.23 72.33
N LEU A 61 -47.76 -10.82 72.81
CA LEU A 61 -48.93 -11.19 71.98
C LEU A 61 -50.14 -10.34 72.38
N VAL A 62 -50.82 -9.74 71.42
CA VAL A 62 -52.14 -9.11 71.62
C VAL A 62 -53.19 -10.04 71.02
N THR A 63 -53.99 -10.68 71.88
CA THR A 63 -55.08 -11.57 71.48
C THR A 63 -56.22 -11.55 72.49
N LEU A 64 -57.45 -11.67 71.99
CA LEU A 64 -58.66 -11.84 72.79
C LEU A 64 -59.01 -13.33 73.01
N ASP A 65 -58.35 -14.26 72.31
CA ASP A 65 -58.61 -15.69 72.48
C ASP A 65 -57.95 -16.22 73.78
N SER A 66 -58.80 -16.65 74.70
CA SER A 66 -58.42 -17.28 75.96
C SER A 66 -57.51 -18.51 75.81
N ARG A 67 -57.63 -19.29 74.72
CA ARG A 67 -56.85 -20.50 74.49
C ARG A 67 -55.40 -20.18 74.17
N VAL A 68 -55.18 -19.37 73.14
CA VAL A 68 -53.84 -18.89 72.75
C VAL A 68 -53.21 -18.08 73.88
N ALA A 69 -53.99 -17.22 74.55
CA ALA A 69 -53.51 -16.46 75.71
C ALA A 69 -53.06 -17.35 76.87
N GLY A 70 -53.79 -18.44 77.14
CA GLY A 70 -53.44 -19.41 78.18
C GLY A 70 -52.15 -20.16 77.85
N GLN A 71 -52.01 -20.63 76.60
CA GLN A 71 -50.82 -21.35 76.15
C GLN A 71 -49.57 -20.46 76.12
N ALA A 72 -49.70 -19.23 75.60
CA ALA A 72 -48.61 -18.27 75.53
C ALA A 72 -48.10 -17.88 76.94
N ARG A 73 -49.01 -17.66 77.90
CA ARG A 73 -48.63 -17.42 79.30
C ARG A 73 -47.92 -18.62 79.93
N ALA A 74 -48.34 -19.85 79.61
CA ALA A 74 -47.68 -21.06 80.09
C ALA A 74 -46.24 -21.21 79.55
N LEU A 75 -45.96 -20.66 78.37
CA LEU A 75 -44.61 -20.56 77.77
C LEU A 75 -43.82 -19.32 78.22
N GLY A 76 -44.42 -18.48 79.06
CA GLY A 76 -43.79 -17.26 79.59
C GLY A 76 -43.74 -16.10 78.58
N LEU A 77 -44.62 -16.09 77.58
CA LEU A 77 -44.84 -14.94 76.69
C LEU A 77 -45.88 -13.99 77.32
N PRO A 78 -45.64 -12.66 77.37
CA PRO A 78 -46.62 -11.71 77.86
C PRO A 78 -47.76 -11.55 76.87
N VAL A 79 -49.00 -11.53 77.39
CA VAL A 79 -50.23 -11.42 76.59
C VAL A 79 -51.03 -10.21 77.03
N PHE A 80 -51.44 -9.37 76.08
CA PHE A 80 -52.18 -8.13 76.27
C PHE A 80 -53.52 -8.17 75.53
N ALA A 81 -54.50 -7.39 76.01
CA ALA A 81 -55.83 -7.33 75.38
C ALA A 81 -55.90 -6.29 74.24
N THR A 82 -55.06 -5.25 74.29
CA THR A 82 -54.99 -4.17 73.28
C THR A 82 -53.54 -3.72 73.10
N VAL A 83 -53.21 -3.17 71.92
CA VAL A 83 -51.87 -2.66 71.60
C VAL A 83 -51.47 -1.53 72.55
N GLU A 84 -52.38 -0.62 72.87
CA GLU A 84 -52.18 0.49 73.81
C GLU A 84 -51.75 0.00 75.20
N ARG A 85 -52.33 -1.12 75.69
CA ARG A 85 -51.92 -1.73 76.95
C ARG A 85 -50.52 -2.33 76.90
N ALA A 86 -50.11 -2.83 75.73
CA ALA A 86 -48.76 -3.33 75.53
C ALA A 86 -47.75 -2.15 75.57
N GLU A 87 -48.04 -1.05 74.89
CA GLU A 87 -47.19 0.16 74.87
C GLU A 87 -47.03 0.81 76.24
N GLN A 88 -48.11 0.90 77.01
CA GLN A 88 -48.10 1.51 78.35
C GLN A 88 -47.45 0.62 79.43
N SER A 89 -47.15 -0.65 79.12
CA SER A 89 -46.48 -1.57 80.04
C SER A 89 -45.00 -1.22 80.23
N ARG A 90 -44.72 -0.30 81.19
CA ARG A 90 -43.35 0.11 81.58
C ARG A 90 -42.53 -0.96 82.31
N ARG A 91 -43.13 -2.09 82.71
CA ARG A 91 -42.37 -3.24 83.27
C ARG A 91 -41.76 -4.01 82.11
N GLY A 92 -40.44 -4.17 82.10
CA GLY A 92 -39.74 -4.97 81.10
C GLY A 92 -40.44 -6.31 80.92
N TRP A 93 -40.83 -6.63 79.68
CA TRP A 93 -41.53 -7.86 79.31
C TRP A 93 -40.70 -9.12 79.62
N TRP A 94 -39.44 -8.89 79.99
CA TRP A 94 -38.43 -9.88 80.29
C TRP A 94 -37.91 -9.75 81.73
N ARG A 95 -38.59 -10.41 82.68
CA ARG A 95 -37.98 -10.93 83.93
C ARG A 95 -38.74 -12.18 84.42
N GLY A 96 -38.78 -13.21 83.59
CA GLY A 96 -39.06 -14.57 84.05
C GLY A 96 -37.74 -15.28 84.35
N ARG A 97 -37.43 -15.53 85.63
CA ARG A 97 -36.29 -16.36 86.07
C ARG A 97 -36.19 -17.59 85.15
N ARG A 98 -34.96 -17.94 84.71
CA ARG A 98 -34.60 -19.25 84.12
C ARG A 98 -35.07 -20.38 85.04
N ARG A 99 -36.36 -20.74 84.98
CA ARG A 99 -36.86 -21.99 85.53
C ARG A 99 -36.72 -23.00 84.41
N ARG A 100 -35.87 -24.01 84.64
CA ARG A 100 -35.79 -25.23 83.83
C ARG A 100 -37.07 -26.07 84.01
N HIS A 101 -38.24 -25.50 83.74
CA HIS A 101 -39.44 -26.29 83.55
C HIS A 101 -39.45 -26.72 82.09
N LYS A 102 -39.36 -28.02 81.85
CA LYS A 102 -39.75 -28.59 80.56
C LYS A 102 -41.20 -28.16 80.32
N PRO A 103 -41.54 -27.54 79.18
CA PRO A 103 -42.91 -27.13 78.89
C PRO A 103 -43.81 -28.39 78.87
N SER A 104 -44.52 -28.63 79.95
CA SER A 104 -45.57 -29.65 80.05
C SER A 104 -46.89 -29.01 79.63
N ARG A 105 -47.58 -29.63 78.67
CA ARG A 105 -48.89 -29.18 78.18
C ARG A 105 -49.86 -28.91 79.35
N PRO A 106 -50.58 -27.78 79.36
CA PRO A 106 -51.68 -27.57 80.31
C PRO A 106 -52.73 -28.67 80.11
N GLY A 107 -53.09 -29.40 81.18
CA GLY A 107 -54.09 -30.49 81.13
C GLY A 107 -53.54 -31.92 81.05
N ALA A 108 -52.23 -32.12 81.11
CA ALA A 108 -51.64 -33.46 81.25
C ALA A 108 -51.76 -33.96 82.71
N GLU A 109 -52.97 -34.31 83.13
CA GLU A 109 -53.22 -35.04 84.37
C GLU A 109 -52.89 -36.53 84.13
N VAL A 110 -51.74 -36.99 84.63
CA VAL A 110 -51.38 -38.41 84.57
C VAL A 110 -52.19 -39.12 85.67
N VAL A 111 -53.34 -39.65 85.29
CA VAL A 111 -54.13 -40.56 86.12
C VAL A 111 -53.37 -41.89 86.22
N LEU A 112 -52.77 -42.17 87.37
CA LEU A 112 -52.21 -43.49 87.71
C LEU A 112 -53.36 -44.42 88.10
N GLY A 113 -54.02 -44.96 87.07
CA GLY A 113 -55.02 -46.02 87.17
C GLY A 113 -54.39 -47.42 87.05
N GLN A 114 -54.96 -48.36 87.79
CA GLN A 114 -54.40 -49.64 88.22
C GLN A 114 -54.18 -50.70 87.11
N ALA A 115 -53.14 -51.51 87.36
CA ALA A 115 -52.91 -52.89 86.93
C ALA A 115 -52.55 -53.16 85.45
N GLY A 116 -51.26 -53.41 85.21
CA GLY A 116 -50.78 -54.12 84.01
C GLY A 116 -49.28 -53.91 83.72
N HIS A 117 -48.42 -54.63 84.44
CA HIS A 117 -46.98 -54.82 84.16
C HIS A 117 -46.11 -53.58 83.87
N LEU A 118 -45.41 -53.11 84.91
CA LEU A 118 -44.17 -52.37 84.76
C LEU A 118 -43.17 -53.21 83.95
N LYS A 119 -42.82 -52.75 82.74
CA LYS A 119 -41.67 -53.27 81.98
C LYS A 119 -40.44 -53.12 82.87
N SER A 120 -39.86 -54.28 83.21
CA SER A 120 -38.60 -54.41 83.90
C SER A 120 -37.50 -53.60 83.23
N LEU A 121 -36.61 -53.07 84.06
CA LEU A 121 -35.39 -52.34 83.69
C LEU A 121 -34.59 -53.09 82.60
N PRO A 122 -33.91 -52.39 81.66
CA PRO A 122 -33.10 -53.03 80.63
C PRO A 122 -31.93 -53.82 81.22
N ASP A 123 -31.64 -54.96 80.61
CA ASP A 123 -30.65 -55.98 80.99
C ASP A 123 -29.20 -55.45 80.92
N ASP A 124 -28.30 -56.00 81.74
CA ASP A 124 -26.88 -55.59 81.86
C ASP A 124 -26.04 -55.89 80.61
N ALA A 125 -26.62 -56.60 79.64
CA ALA A 125 -26.07 -56.82 78.30
C ALA A 125 -26.22 -55.55 77.42
N ASP A 126 -27.39 -54.90 77.44
CA ASP A 126 -27.66 -53.71 76.62
C ASP A 126 -26.87 -52.47 77.10
N ARG A 127 -26.59 -52.39 78.42
CA ARG A 127 -25.71 -51.36 78.98
C ARG A 127 -24.28 -51.45 78.45
N ARG A 128 -23.75 -52.66 78.23
CA ARG A 128 -22.38 -52.88 77.74
C ARG A 128 -22.23 -52.53 76.26
N GLU A 129 -23.29 -52.74 75.47
CA GLU A 129 -23.35 -52.32 74.06
C GLU A 129 -23.33 -50.78 73.95
N MET A 130 -24.02 -50.07 74.85
CA MET A 130 -24.15 -48.61 74.82
C MET A 130 -22.84 -47.87 75.18
N TYR A 131 -22.03 -48.40 76.11
CA TYR A 131 -20.72 -47.78 76.48
C TYR A 131 -19.64 -47.93 75.40
N ARG A 132 -19.73 -48.94 74.51
CA ARG A 132 -18.75 -49.14 73.42
C ARG A 132 -18.84 -48.09 72.31
N ARG A 133 -20.01 -47.49 72.08
CA ARG A 133 -20.22 -46.53 70.99
C ARG A 133 -19.93 -45.07 71.36
N SER A 134 -19.73 -44.75 72.64
CA SER A 134 -19.72 -43.35 73.12
C SER A 134 -18.41 -42.88 73.79
N SER A 135 -17.26 -43.49 73.46
CA SER A 135 -15.97 -43.08 74.03
C SER A 135 -14.99 -42.57 72.95
N PRO A 136 -14.76 -41.25 72.79
CA PRO A 136 -13.68 -40.77 71.94
C PRO A 136 -12.34 -40.92 72.69
N ARG A 137 -11.46 -41.81 72.22
CA ARG A 137 -10.08 -41.93 72.72
C ARG A 137 -9.12 -41.09 71.84
N PRO A 138 -8.37 -40.12 72.37
CA PRO A 138 -7.29 -39.47 71.63
C PRO A 138 -6.03 -40.34 71.73
N GLY A 139 -5.86 -41.28 70.78
CA GLY A 139 -4.66 -42.11 70.71
C GLY A 139 -3.56 -41.44 69.90
N TRP A 140 -2.29 -41.60 70.29
CA TRP A 140 -1.09 -41.23 69.52
C TRP A 140 -1.13 -41.66 68.04
N GLN A 141 -1.92 -42.69 67.70
CA GLN A 141 -2.25 -43.09 66.32
C GLN A 141 -2.96 -41.99 65.51
N GLN A 142 -3.84 -41.17 66.11
CA GLN A 142 -4.44 -40.02 65.43
C GLN A 142 -3.42 -38.90 65.19
N TRP A 143 -2.45 -38.72 66.09
CA TRP A 143 -1.34 -37.80 65.87
C TRP A 143 -0.42 -38.31 64.75
N LEU A 144 -0.12 -39.61 64.72
CA LEU A 144 0.68 -40.23 63.67
C LEU A 144 -0.01 -40.16 62.30
N VAL A 145 -1.33 -40.38 62.24
CA VAL A 145 -2.14 -40.18 61.02
C VAL A 145 -2.18 -38.71 60.61
N ARG A 146 -2.26 -37.76 61.55
CA ARG A 146 -2.19 -36.32 61.25
C ARG A 146 -0.82 -35.91 60.70
N TYR A 147 0.28 -36.37 61.30
CA TYR A 147 1.63 -36.09 60.78
C TYR A 147 1.88 -36.76 59.43
N LEU A 148 1.39 -37.98 59.21
CA LEU A 148 1.46 -38.66 57.92
C LEU A 148 0.62 -37.94 56.85
N ALA A 149 -0.56 -37.44 57.20
CA ALA A 149 -1.39 -36.63 56.30
C ALA A 149 -0.73 -35.28 55.97
N ILE A 150 -0.08 -34.63 56.92
CA ILE A 150 0.72 -33.42 56.70
C ILE A 150 1.91 -33.71 55.79
N LEU A 151 2.64 -34.80 56.03
CA LEU A 151 3.75 -35.24 55.18
C LEU A 151 3.28 -35.52 53.74
N LEU A 152 2.18 -36.26 53.57
CA LEU A 152 1.59 -36.51 52.26
C LEU A 152 1.13 -35.23 51.58
N PHE A 153 0.53 -34.28 52.32
CA PHE A 153 0.16 -32.98 51.78
C PHE A 153 1.39 -32.21 51.25
N PHE A 154 2.46 -32.09 52.04
CA PHE A 154 3.69 -31.45 51.59
C PHE A 154 4.38 -32.21 50.45
N LEU A 155 4.30 -33.54 50.42
CA LEU A 155 4.80 -34.36 49.31
C LEU A 155 4.01 -34.09 48.03
N THR A 156 2.68 -34.07 48.09
CA THR A 156 1.83 -33.74 46.93
C THR A 156 2.06 -32.31 46.45
N LEU A 157 2.26 -31.36 47.38
CA LEU A 157 2.59 -29.98 47.05
C LEU A 157 3.98 -29.86 46.42
N ALA A 158 4.96 -30.62 46.89
CA ALA A 158 6.29 -30.67 46.30
C ALA A 158 6.28 -31.27 44.89
N VAL A 159 5.51 -32.33 44.65
CA VAL A 159 5.32 -32.92 43.32
C VAL A 159 4.60 -31.94 42.39
N LEU A 160 3.55 -31.27 42.87
CA LEU A 160 2.85 -30.24 42.10
C LEU A 160 3.78 -29.07 41.78
N PHE A 161 4.57 -28.60 42.75
CA PHE A 161 5.53 -27.52 42.56
C PHE A 161 6.65 -27.92 41.58
N ALA A 162 7.18 -29.13 41.68
CA ALA A 162 8.14 -29.65 40.72
C ALA A 162 7.54 -29.76 39.31
N GLY A 163 6.29 -30.21 39.19
CA GLY A 163 5.57 -30.26 37.91
C GLY A 163 5.36 -28.87 37.31
N VAL A 164 4.98 -27.88 38.12
CA VAL A 164 4.84 -26.48 37.70
C VAL A 164 6.19 -25.89 37.29
N ALA A 165 7.23 -26.07 38.10
CA ALA A 165 8.58 -25.61 37.80
C ALA A 165 9.17 -26.23 36.52
N TYR A 166 8.75 -27.44 36.15
CA TYR A 166 9.17 -28.11 34.92
C TYR A 166 8.38 -27.67 33.66
N THR A 167 7.10 -27.31 33.82
CA THR A 167 6.17 -27.12 32.67
C THR A 167 5.83 -25.67 32.34
N VAL A 168 6.05 -24.74 33.28
CA VAL A 168 5.70 -23.31 33.16
C VAL A 168 6.79 -22.45 32.51
N PRO A 169 8.11 -22.65 32.77
CA PRO A 169 9.12 -21.78 32.18
C PRO A 169 9.05 -21.76 30.66
N GLY A 170 9.10 -20.57 30.09
CA GLY A 170 9.15 -20.32 28.65
C GLY A 170 10.35 -19.44 28.31
N ALA A 171 10.92 -19.61 27.12
CA ALA A 171 11.99 -18.76 26.64
C ALA A 171 11.73 -18.35 25.19
N THR A 172 11.96 -17.08 24.88
CA THR A 172 12.04 -16.59 23.50
C THR A 172 13.50 -16.30 23.18
N LEU A 173 14.00 -16.88 22.10
CA LEU A 173 15.36 -16.67 21.60
C LEU A 173 15.30 -15.84 20.33
N THR A 174 15.90 -14.66 20.34
CA THR A 174 16.03 -13.83 19.14
C THR A 174 17.34 -14.17 18.44
N LEU A 175 17.24 -14.75 17.25
CA LEU A 175 18.36 -15.19 16.42
C LEU A 175 18.43 -14.33 15.16
N ARG A 176 19.62 -13.81 14.86
CA ARG A 176 19.89 -13.02 13.66
C ARG A 176 20.89 -13.77 12.78
N PRO A 177 20.43 -14.41 11.70
CA PRO A 177 21.30 -15.18 10.82
C PRO A 177 22.31 -14.26 10.11
N GLU A 178 23.43 -14.85 9.69
CA GLU A 178 24.38 -14.18 8.80
C GLU A 178 23.68 -13.79 7.49
N VAL A 179 23.89 -12.56 7.03
CA VAL A 179 23.34 -12.03 5.79
C VAL A 179 24.47 -11.70 4.81
N VAL A 180 24.33 -12.13 3.57
CA VAL A 180 25.30 -11.90 2.50
C VAL A 180 24.59 -11.22 1.33
N PRO A 181 25.12 -10.11 0.79
CA PRO A 181 24.55 -9.48 -0.39
C PRO A 181 24.70 -10.38 -1.63
N LEU A 182 23.64 -10.46 -2.42
CA LEU A 182 23.60 -11.12 -3.72
C LEU A 182 23.17 -10.09 -4.77
N GLN A 183 23.96 -10.01 -5.84
CA GLN A 183 23.63 -9.21 -7.01
C GLN A 183 23.76 -10.09 -8.25
N VAL A 184 22.73 -10.08 -9.09
CA VAL A 184 22.72 -10.78 -10.38
C VAL A 184 22.28 -9.81 -11.45
N SER A 185 23.00 -9.82 -12.57
CA SER A 185 22.61 -9.10 -13.78
C SER A 185 22.24 -10.11 -14.87
N LYS A 186 21.14 -9.84 -15.57
CA LYS A 186 20.66 -10.67 -16.69
C LYS A 186 20.29 -9.77 -17.85
N GLN A 187 20.78 -10.10 -19.03
CA GLN A 187 20.35 -9.44 -20.26
C GLN A 187 18.91 -9.87 -20.58
N VAL A 188 18.03 -8.89 -20.76
CA VAL A 188 16.63 -9.08 -21.12
C VAL A 188 16.36 -8.38 -22.45
N VAL A 189 15.53 -9.01 -23.28
CA VAL A 189 15.10 -8.44 -24.58
C VAL A 189 13.63 -8.07 -24.51
N ALA A 190 13.30 -6.79 -24.58
CA ALA A 190 11.92 -6.35 -24.73
C ALA A 190 11.52 -6.38 -26.21
N ASP A 191 10.55 -7.21 -26.57
CA ASP A 191 10.04 -7.33 -27.94
C ASP A 191 8.60 -6.82 -28.01
N PRO A 192 8.31 -5.76 -28.79
CA PRO A 192 6.96 -5.25 -28.94
C PRO A 192 5.99 -6.18 -29.70
N LEU A 193 6.50 -7.26 -30.31
CA LEU A 193 5.70 -8.27 -31.00
C LEU A 193 5.33 -9.47 -30.09
N LEU A 194 5.86 -9.53 -28.87
CA LEU A 194 5.50 -10.55 -27.89
C LEU A 194 4.26 -10.12 -27.11
N ASP A 195 3.35 -11.06 -26.88
CA ASP A 195 2.17 -10.86 -26.01
C ASP A 195 2.41 -11.30 -24.56
N SER A 196 3.45 -12.11 -24.31
CA SER A 196 3.74 -12.69 -23.00
C SER A 196 5.23 -12.91 -22.77
N VAL A 197 5.65 -12.93 -21.50
CA VAL A 197 7.03 -13.20 -21.08
C VAL A 197 7.49 -14.56 -21.56
N ASN A 198 8.63 -14.60 -22.26
CA ASN A 198 9.29 -15.82 -22.70
C ASN A 198 10.54 -16.09 -21.85
N PHE A 199 10.41 -17.04 -20.92
CA PHE A 199 11.48 -17.45 -20.01
C PHE A 199 12.66 -18.12 -20.74
N SER A 200 12.40 -18.86 -21.82
CA SER A 200 13.45 -19.58 -22.57
C SER A 200 14.38 -18.65 -23.36
N GLY A 201 13.84 -17.54 -23.87
CA GLY A 201 14.56 -16.53 -24.63
C GLY A 201 14.98 -15.30 -23.82
N ALA A 202 14.68 -15.27 -22.51
CA ALA A 202 14.83 -14.08 -21.65
C ALA A 202 14.20 -12.82 -22.28
N SER A 203 12.99 -12.97 -22.83
CA SER A 203 12.31 -11.88 -23.54
C SER A 203 11.02 -11.47 -22.83
N VAL A 204 10.76 -10.17 -22.79
CA VAL A 204 9.56 -9.57 -22.21
C VAL A 204 8.77 -8.83 -23.30
N PRO A 205 7.44 -8.71 -23.18
CA PRO A 205 6.68 -7.91 -24.13
C PRO A 205 7.01 -6.42 -23.94
N GLY A 206 7.25 -5.74 -25.05
CA GLY A 206 7.35 -4.29 -25.11
C GLY A 206 6.01 -3.68 -25.53
N ARG A 207 5.70 -2.47 -25.06
CA ARG A 207 4.57 -1.71 -25.57
C ARG A 207 5.05 -0.72 -26.61
N LEU A 208 4.58 -0.86 -27.83
CA LEU A 208 4.89 0.07 -28.91
C LEU A 208 4.13 1.39 -28.70
N LEU A 209 4.88 2.47 -28.53
CA LEU A 209 4.36 3.84 -28.52
C LEU A 209 4.52 4.43 -29.91
N ILE A 210 3.44 4.99 -30.44
CA ILE A 210 3.38 5.60 -31.76
C ILE A 210 2.96 7.06 -31.57
N VAL A 211 3.80 7.98 -32.03
CA VAL A 211 3.53 9.42 -32.01
C VAL A 211 3.73 9.98 -33.40
N THR A 212 2.75 10.76 -33.86
CA THR A 212 2.89 11.54 -35.11
C THR A 212 3.23 12.97 -34.75
N ALA A 213 4.41 13.43 -35.14
CA ALA A 213 4.88 14.78 -34.87
C ALA A 213 5.10 15.55 -36.17
N GLU A 214 4.91 16.87 -36.10
CA GLU A 214 5.11 17.80 -37.19
C GLU A 214 5.98 18.96 -36.70
N TRP A 215 6.99 19.33 -37.50
CA TRP A 215 7.90 20.41 -37.16
C TRP A 215 8.38 21.15 -38.40
N GLN A 216 8.55 22.46 -38.25
CA GLN A 216 9.06 23.34 -39.29
C GLN A 216 10.28 24.10 -38.77
N ALA A 217 11.33 24.16 -39.58
CA ALA A 217 12.51 24.98 -39.30
C ALA A 217 13.07 25.61 -40.58
N ASP A 218 13.91 26.61 -40.40
CA ASP A 218 14.59 27.30 -41.49
C ASP A 218 16.05 27.62 -41.18
N VAL A 219 16.88 27.63 -42.21
CA VAL A 219 18.32 27.95 -42.13
C VAL A 219 18.73 28.93 -43.22
N GLU A 220 19.78 29.69 -42.97
CA GLU A 220 20.42 30.49 -44.01
C GLU A 220 21.15 29.60 -45.01
N THR A 221 21.03 29.94 -46.30
CA THR A 221 21.71 29.28 -47.41
C THR A 221 23.17 29.70 -47.49
N THR A 222 24.06 28.76 -47.77
CA THR A 222 25.50 28.97 -47.84
C THR A 222 26.05 28.99 -49.27
N GLY A 223 25.27 28.51 -50.23
CA GLY A 223 25.66 28.48 -51.63
C GLY A 223 25.64 29.86 -52.28
N MET A 224 26.35 29.92 -53.40
CA MET A 224 26.41 31.11 -54.24
C MET A 224 26.08 30.71 -55.67
N VAL A 225 25.20 31.45 -56.34
CA VAL A 225 24.88 31.29 -57.75
C VAL A 225 25.05 32.64 -58.46
N GLU A 226 25.58 32.61 -59.68
CA GLU A 226 25.60 33.78 -60.53
C GLU A 226 24.24 33.97 -61.19
N VAL A 227 23.61 35.10 -60.90
CA VAL A 227 22.33 35.48 -61.47
C VAL A 227 22.56 36.62 -62.48
N PRO A 228 21.97 36.55 -63.68
CA PRO A 228 22.01 37.66 -64.62
C PRO A 228 21.41 38.94 -64.01
N ASP A 229 22.14 40.05 -64.06
CA ASP A 229 21.78 41.28 -63.33
C ASP A 229 21.60 42.47 -64.28
N ALA A 230 22.61 42.77 -65.09
CA ALA A 230 22.60 43.89 -66.03
C ALA A 230 22.37 43.41 -67.48
N PRO A 231 21.46 44.02 -68.25
CA PRO A 231 21.35 43.78 -69.68
C PRO A 231 22.44 44.52 -70.46
N ALA A 232 22.93 43.87 -71.52
CA ALA A 232 23.92 44.48 -72.39
C ALA A 232 23.29 45.62 -73.21
N ARG A 233 24.04 46.71 -73.39
CA ARG A 233 23.63 47.90 -74.10
C ARG A 233 24.67 48.27 -75.15
N GLY A 234 24.22 48.85 -76.25
CA GLY A 234 25.10 49.36 -77.30
C GLY A 234 24.30 49.94 -78.44
N GLN A 235 24.99 50.23 -79.54
CA GLN A 235 24.40 50.88 -80.71
C GLN A 235 24.41 49.96 -81.92
N VAL A 236 23.34 50.05 -82.70
CA VAL A 236 23.24 49.41 -84.01
C VAL A 236 23.03 50.45 -85.09
N LEU A 237 23.69 50.24 -86.22
CA LEU A 237 23.55 51.01 -87.44
C LEU A 237 22.53 50.32 -88.34
N PHE A 238 21.44 51.01 -88.64
CA PHE A 238 20.51 50.60 -89.69
C PHE A 238 20.95 51.20 -91.03
N VAL A 239 20.91 50.38 -92.09
CA VAL A 239 21.22 50.76 -93.46
C VAL A 239 19.99 50.53 -94.32
N ASN A 240 19.49 51.59 -94.97
CA ASN A 240 18.32 51.51 -95.82
C ASN A 240 18.63 50.83 -97.15
N ARG A 241 17.83 49.84 -97.54
CA ARG A 241 17.93 49.17 -98.85
C ARG A 241 17.01 49.78 -99.90
N LEU A 242 16.10 50.67 -99.49
CA LEU A 242 15.12 51.33 -100.34
C LEU A 242 15.48 52.81 -100.55
N ASP A 243 14.83 53.44 -101.52
CA ASP A 243 14.92 54.87 -101.83
C ASP A 243 13.80 55.70 -101.15
N GLN A 244 13.21 55.16 -100.08
CA GLN A 244 12.14 55.79 -99.30
C GLN A 244 12.50 55.77 -97.81
N PRO A 245 12.15 56.80 -97.02
CA PRO A 245 12.46 56.85 -95.60
C PRO A 245 11.73 55.73 -94.85
N VAL A 246 12.42 55.08 -93.92
CA VAL A 246 11.87 53.99 -93.11
C VAL A 246 12.00 54.35 -91.64
N THR A 247 10.89 54.35 -90.91
CA THR A 247 10.88 54.56 -89.47
C THR A 247 11.03 53.24 -88.73
N VAL A 248 12.03 53.15 -87.86
CA VAL A 248 12.22 52.05 -86.91
C VAL A 248 11.56 52.46 -85.60
N PRO A 249 10.42 51.87 -85.20
CA PRO A 249 9.79 52.19 -83.92
C PRO A 249 10.62 51.63 -82.75
N ALA A 250 10.51 52.28 -81.59
CA ALA A 250 10.95 51.71 -80.32
C ALA A 250 10.25 50.36 -80.11
N GLY A 251 10.98 49.36 -79.65
CA GLY A 251 10.49 47.98 -79.55
C GLY A 251 10.83 47.07 -80.73
N THR A 252 11.42 47.60 -81.81
CA THR A 252 11.91 46.76 -82.91
C THR A 252 12.99 45.80 -82.39
N GLN A 253 12.87 44.52 -82.73
CA GLN A 253 13.81 43.49 -82.30
C GLN A 253 14.87 43.24 -83.37
N VAL A 254 16.13 43.13 -82.94
CA VAL A 254 17.27 42.78 -83.77
C VAL A 254 18.00 41.61 -83.13
N SER A 255 18.58 40.73 -83.94
CA SER A 255 19.19 39.50 -83.46
C SER A 255 20.50 39.15 -84.16
N THR A 256 21.25 38.26 -83.51
CA THR A 256 22.44 37.62 -84.08
C THR A 256 22.02 36.43 -84.94
N SER A 257 22.64 36.28 -86.12
CA SER A 257 22.46 35.08 -86.96
C SER A 257 23.56 34.02 -86.80
N ALA A 258 24.71 34.40 -86.24
CA ALA A 258 25.83 33.49 -85.97
C ALA A 258 25.85 33.08 -84.49
N GLY A 259 25.88 31.77 -84.22
CA GLY A 259 25.94 31.22 -82.86
C GLY A 259 24.60 31.19 -82.14
N THR A 260 24.61 31.47 -80.84
CA THR A 260 23.40 31.58 -80.01
C THR A 260 22.58 32.80 -80.44
N ARG A 261 21.28 32.62 -80.68
CA ARG A 261 20.37 33.71 -81.06
C ARG A 261 20.14 34.62 -79.85
N LEU A 262 20.77 35.78 -79.86
CA LEU A 262 20.58 36.82 -78.86
C LEU A 262 19.68 37.90 -79.45
N VAL A 263 18.70 38.36 -78.69
CA VAL A 263 17.71 39.34 -79.14
C VAL A 263 17.88 40.64 -78.36
N TYR A 264 17.91 41.74 -79.10
CA TYR A 264 18.01 43.10 -78.58
C TYR A 264 16.81 43.89 -79.05
N GLN A 265 16.39 44.86 -78.24
CA GLN A 265 15.27 45.72 -78.51
C GLN A 265 15.75 47.16 -78.65
N VAL A 266 15.29 47.83 -79.70
CA VAL A 266 15.52 49.26 -79.94
C VAL A 266 14.78 50.07 -78.86
N THR A 267 15.49 50.98 -78.22
CA THR A 267 14.96 51.78 -77.10
C THR A 267 14.17 53.00 -77.54
N GLU A 268 14.60 53.65 -78.63
CA GLU A 268 14.00 54.87 -79.15
C GLU A 268 13.69 54.76 -80.65
N ALA A 269 12.66 55.47 -81.10
CA ALA A 269 12.28 55.44 -82.51
C ALA A 269 13.29 56.26 -83.34
N VAL A 270 13.76 55.69 -84.45
CA VAL A 270 14.76 56.30 -85.33
C VAL A 270 14.27 56.29 -86.77
N GLU A 271 14.42 57.41 -87.48
CA GLU A 271 14.10 57.51 -88.90
C GLU A 271 15.36 57.32 -89.75
N VAL A 272 15.34 56.32 -90.63
CA VAL A 272 16.45 56.07 -91.57
C VAL A 272 16.17 56.83 -92.87
N PRO A 273 17.09 57.69 -93.35
CA PRO A 273 16.88 58.48 -94.56
C PRO A 273 16.53 57.62 -95.78
N GLY A 274 15.64 58.16 -96.64
CA GLY A 274 15.18 57.51 -97.87
C GLY A 274 16.17 57.57 -99.02
N VAL A 275 17.38 57.09 -98.79
CA VAL A 275 18.43 56.96 -99.80
C VAL A 275 18.98 55.56 -99.68
N VAL A 276 19.20 54.88 -100.81
CA VAL A 276 19.84 53.57 -100.80
C VAL A 276 21.23 53.70 -100.17
N GLY A 277 21.48 52.97 -99.09
CA GLY A 277 22.70 53.08 -98.28
C GLY A 277 22.66 54.19 -97.22
N GLY A 278 21.54 54.89 -97.05
CA GLY A 278 21.32 55.84 -95.96
C GLY A 278 21.39 55.13 -94.61
N THR A 279 22.00 55.80 -93.63
CA THR A 279 22.30 55.19 -92.33
C THR A 279 21.70 55.97 -91.17
N ALA A 280 21.26 55.27 -90.13
CA ALA A 280 20.91 55.87 -88.85
C ALA A 280 21.30 54.96 -87.69
N GLU A 281 21.73 55.56 -86.59
CA GLU A 281 22.14 54.85 -85.37
C GLU A 281 20.96 54.77 -84.38
N ALA A 282 20.82 53.63 -83.72
CA ALA A 282 19.81 53.40 -82.70
C ALA A 282 20.39 52.67 -81.49
N ASP A 283 20.01 53.10 -80.29
CA ASP A 283 20.39 52.45 -79.04
C ASP A 283 19.55 51.18 -78.83
N VAL A 284 20.23 50.07 -78.51
CA VAL A 284 19.61 48.78 -78.25
C VAL A 284 19.96 48.24 -76.86
N VAL A 285 19.03 47.49 -76.29
CA VAL A 285 19.19 46.80 -75.01
C VAL A 285 18.86 45.32 -75.20
N ALA A 286 19.69 44.43 -74.65
CA ALA A 286 19.43 42.99 -74.66
C ALA A 286 18.12 42.69 -73.91
N ILE A 287 17.28 41.84 -74.49
CA ILE A 287 16.01 41.42 -73.85
C ILE A 287 16.31 40.56 -72.62
N GLU A 288 17.26 39.62 -72.76
CA GLU A 288 17.72 38.79 -71.67
C GLU A 288 18.92 39.44 -70.99
N PRO A 289 18.87 39.73 -69.67
CA PRO A 289 20.01 40.24 -68.95
C PRO A 289 21.11 39.17 -68.84
N GLY A 290 22.35 39.62 -68.59
CA GLY A 290 23.49 38.73 -68.34
C GLY A 290 24.66 38.87 -69.31
N PRO A 291 25.79 38.22 -69.00
CA PRO A 291 27.01 38.32 -69.79
C PRO A 291 26.87 37.73 -71.19
N GLN A 292 25.90 36.83 -71.39
CA GLN A 292 25.60 36.24 -72.69
C GLN A 292 25.08 37.28 -73.70
N GLY A 293 24.51 38.39 -73.25
CA GLY A 293 24.10 39.50 -74.12
C GLY A 293 25.26 40.36 -74.65
N ASN A 294 26.50 40.10 -74.23
CA ASN A 294 27.65 40.82 -74.76
C ASN A 294 28.09 40.21 -76.10
N VAL A 295 28.16 41.03 -77.14
CA VAL A 295 28.56 40.57 -78.49
C VAL A 295 29.61 41.47 -79.10
N ALA A 296 30.54 40.87 -79.84
CA ALA A 296 31.52 41.62 -80.61
C ALA A 296 30.87 42.44 -81.73
N ALA A 297 31.65 43.37 -82.31
CA ALA A 297 31.25 44.13 -83.48
C ALA A 297 30.81 43.22 -84.65
N ASN A 298 29.82 43.68 -85.40
CA ASN A 298 29.23 43.07 -86.61
C ASN A 298 28.53 41.72 -86.42
N LEU A 299 28.14 41.36 -85.19
CA LEU A 299 27.42 40.11 -84.91
C LEU A 299 25.89 40.27 -84.90
N VAL A 300 25.38 41.45 -84.53
CA VAL A 300 23.94 41.76 -84.61
C VAL A 300 23.64 42.16 -86.04
N ASN A 301 23.06 41.25 -86.82
CA ASN A 301 22.97 41.42 -88.27
C ASN A 301 21.60 41.07 -88.87
N LYS A 302 20.61 40.76 -88.04
CA LYS A 302 19.26 40.42 -88.47
C LYS A 302 18.25 41.33 -87.80
N VAL A 303 17.34 41.91 -88.57
CA VAL A 303 16.15 42.61 -88.05
C VAL A 303 15.00 41.63 -88.05
N GLU A 304 14.27 41.53 -86.94
CA GLU A 304 13.10 40.68 -86.82
C GLU A 304 11.86 41.35 -87.44
N GLY A 305 10.98 40.57 -88.06
CA GLY A 305 9.76 41.06 -88.68
C GLY A 305 9.93 41.64 -90.09
N SER A 306 8.93 42.41 -90.54
CA SER A 306 8.86 42.94 -91.92
C SER A 306 9.92 43.99 -92.24
N LEU A 307 10.44 44.68 -91.22
CA LEU A 307 11.49 45.70 -91.37
C LEU A 307 12.81 45.11 -91.86
N GLY A 308 13.09 43.83 -91.62
CA GLY A 308 14.30 43.16 -92.13
C GLY A 308 14.35 42.94 -93.64
N LEU A 309 13.23 43.17 -94.35
CA LEU A 309 13.21 43.21 -95.81
C LEU A 309 13.63 44.58 -96.36
N GLN A 310 13.51 45.63 -95.55
CA GLN A 310 13.73 47.03 -95.94
C GLN A 310 15.06 47.57 -95.41
N LEU A 311 15.49 47.09 -94.26
CA LEU A 311 16.67 47.56 -93.53
C LEU A 311 17.66 46.42 -93.31
N GLU A 312 18.94 46.76 -93.40
CA GLU A 312 20.02 45.93 -92.88
C GLU A 312 20.50 46.51 -91.55
N VAL A 313 20.87 45.66 -90.60
CA VAL A 313 21.39 46.10 -89.29
C VAL A 313 22.81 45.57 -89.09
N ARG A 314 23.66 46.36 -88.44
CA ARG A 314 24.97 45.93 -87.95
C ARG A 314 25.36 46.72 -86.71
N ASN A 315 25.97 46.10 -85.71
CA ASN A 315 26.62 46.83 -84.62
C ASN A 315 28.08 47.16 -85.00
N LEU A 316 28.46 48.43 -85.12
CA LEU A 316 29.84 48.80 -85.44
C LEU A 316 30.79 48.60 -84.25
N GLU A 317 30.28 48.90 -83.06
CA GLU A 317 30.96 48.69 -81.78
C GLU A 317 30.44 47.43 -81.09
N PRO A 318 31.25 46.79 -80.21
CA PRO A 318 30.77 45.68 -79.40
C PRO A 318 29.66 46.14 -78.45
N ILE A 319 28.62 45.33 -78.30
CA ILE A 319 27.57 45.52 -77.29
C ILE A 319 28.09 44.95 -75.98
N SER A 320 28.05 45.74 -74.91
CA SER A 320 28.68 45.40 -73.62
C SER A 320 27.80 45.84 -72.43
N GLY A 321 28.25 45.57 -71.21
CA GLY A 321 27.49 45.91 -69.99
C GLY A 321 26.54 44.81 -69.50
N GLY A 322 26.45 43.69 -70.21
CA GLY A 322 25.82 42.48 -69.71
C GLY A 322 26.64 41.89 -68.56
N GLY A 323 26.08 41.82 -67.36
CA GLY A 323 26.80 41.42 -66.14
C GLY A 323 26.02 40.41 -65.29
N SER A 324 26.75 39.64 -64.48
CA SER A 324 26.19 38.75 -63.45
C SER A 324 26.46 39.31 -62.05
N ARG A 325 25.53 39.02 -61.14
CA ARG A 325 25.64 39.27 -59.70
C ARG A 325 25.69 37.93 -58.98
N VAL A 326 26.57 37.81 -57.99
CA VAL A 326 26.55 36.66 -57.09
C VAL A 326 25.41 36.83 -56.09
N ALA A 327 24.52 35.84 -56.02
CA ALA A 327 23.43 35.78 -55.06
C ALA A 327 23.53 34.49 -54.24
N ARG A 328 22.97 34.49 -53.02
CA ARG A 328 22.88 33.28 -52.23
C ARG A 328 21.94 32.26 -52.90
N ALA A 329 22.29 30.99 -52.78
CA ALA A 329 21.51 29.90 -53.34
C ALA A 329 21.57 28.65 -52.45
N VAL A 330 20.54 27.81 -52.58
CA VAL A 330 20.44 26.56 -51.83
C VAL A 330 21.49 25.56 -52.27
N THR A 331 22.24 25.00 -51.32
CA THR A 331 23.13 23.86 -51.55
C THR A 331 22.52 22.56 -51.05
N GLN A 332 23.06 21.43 -51.52
CA GLN A 332 22.71 20.12 -50.98
C GLN A 332 23.07 20.01 -49.48
N ALA A 333 24.22 20.58 -49.07
CA ALA A 333 24.64 20.60 -47.68
C ALA A 333 23.67 21.39 -46.77
N ASP A 334 23.05 22.46 -47.29
CA ASP A 334 22.02 23.21 -46.56
C ASP A 334 20.75 22.37 -46.33
N GLN A 335 20.30 21.62 -47.34
CA GLN A 335 19.17 20.70 -47.21
C GLN A 335 19.45 19.58 -46.20
N GLU A 336 20.61 18.93 -46.30
CA GLU A 336 21.00 17.83 -45.39
C GLU A 336 21.12 18.31 -43.93
N ARG A 337 21.74 19.48 -43.72
CA ARG A 337 21.85 20.11 -42.40
C ARG A 337 20.49 20.46 -41.81
N LEU A 338 19.62 21.08 -42.61
CA LEU A 338 18.27 21.44 -42.19
C LEU A 338 17.44 20.20 -41.86
N ARG A 339 17.52 19.15 -42.69
CA ARG A 339 16.85 17.87 -42.46
C ARG A 339 17.31 17.22 -41.16
N ALA A 340 18.61 17.11 -40.93
CA ALA A 340 19.16 16.54 -39.70
C ALA A 340 18.67 17.31 -38.46
N GLN A 341 18.65 18.64 -38.54
CA GLN A 341 18.15 19.51 -37.48
C GLN A 341 16.67 19.26 -37.19
N VAL A 342 15.80 19.25 -38.21
CA VAL A 342 14.35 19.00 -38.05
C VAL A 342 14.08 17.61 -37.47
N LEU A 343 14.78 16.58 -37.95
CA LEU A 343 14.63 15.21 -37.43
C LEU A 343 15.04 15.11 -35.95
N GLN A 344 16.10 15.80 -35.54
CA GLN A 344 16.51 15.85 -34.13
C GLN A 344 15.45 16.52 -33.25
N TYR A 345 14.81 17.61 -33.71
CA TYR A 345 13.72 18.24 -32.98
C TYR A 345 12.47 17.34 -32.92
N LEU A 346 12.10 16.67 -34.01
CA LEU A 346 10.99 15.72 -34.02
C LEU A 346 11.21 14.58 -33.01
N GLN A 347 12.42 14.05 -32.92
CA GLN A 347 12.77 13.05 -31.91
C GLN A 347 12.62 13.59 -30.48
N ALA A 348 13.09 14.82 -30.21
CA ALA A 348 12.95 15.42 -28.88
C ALA A 348 11.48 15.64 -28.48
N VAL A 349 10.64 16.10 -29.41
CA VAL A 349 9.20 16.29 -29.20
C VAL A 349 8.51 14.95 -28.94
N ALA A 350 8.77 13.94 -29.79
CA ALA A 350 8.19 12.61 -29.61
C ALA A 350 8.63 11.95 -28.30
N LEU A 351 9.89 12.13 -27.88
CA LEU A 351 10.38 11.62 -26.61
C LEU A 351 9.60 12.21 -25.44
N ALA A 352 9.36 13.53 -25.44
CA ALA A 352 8.59 14.19 -24.40
C ALA A 352 7.15 13.65 -24.33
N GLU A 353 6.46 13.56 -25.46
CA GLU A 353 5.08 13.06 -25.54
C GLU A 353 4.97 11.59 -25.14
N MET A 354 5.91 10.75 -25.61
CA MET A 354 5.96 9.34 -25.22
C MET A 354 6.22 9.17 -23.72
N THR A 355 7.08 10.00 -23.14
CA THR A 355 7.39 9.97 -21.70
C THR A 355 6.17 10.35 -20.86
N GLU A 356 5.35 11.30 -21.31
CA GLU A 356 4.09 11.66 -20.65
C GLU A 356 3.04 10.55 -20.73
N SER A 357 3.12 9.68 -21.73
CA SER A 357 2.21 8.53 -21.91
C SER A 357 2.61 7.25 -21.15
N LEU A 358 3.73 7.28 -20.41
CA LEU A 358 4.21 6.12 -19.65
C LEU A 358 3.37 5.86 -18.39
N THR A 359 3.26 4.60 -18.02
CA THR A 359 2.69 4.19 -16.72
C THR A 359 3.76 4.12 -15.62
N LEU A 360 3.35 3.96 -14.36
CA LEU A 360 4.21 4.08 -13.18
C LEU A 360 5.43 3.13 -13.16
N ASN A 361 5.34 1.98 -13.84
CA ASN A 361 6.38 0.94 -13.86
C ASN A 361 7.03 0.74 -15.24
N GLU A 362 6.74 1.63 -16.18
CA GLU A 362 7.31 1.59 -17.52
C GLU A 362 8.41 2.63 -17.66
N PHE A 363 9.46 2.27 -18.40
CA PHE A 363 10.42 3.23 -18.90
C PHE A 363 10.44 3.19 -20.43
N LEU A 364 10.67 4.36 -21.03
CA LEU A 364 10.92 4.46 -22.47
C LEU A 364 12.38 4.16 -22.75
N ALA A 365 12.65 3.18 -23.61
CA ALA A 365 13.99 2.99 -24.13
C ALA A 365 14.29 4.10 -25.16
N GLN A 366 15.01 5.14 -24.76
CA GLN A 366 15.26 6.32 -25.61
C GLN A 366 15.96 5.94 -26.93
N ASP A 367 16.88 4.97 -26.88
CA ASP A 367 17.57 4.45 -28.06
C ASP A 367 16.67 3.67 -29.02
N SER A 368 15.44 3.33 -28.59
CA SER A 368 14.45 2.69 -29.45
C SER A 368 13.65 3.68 -30.29
N LEU A 369 13.75 4.96 -29.99
CA LEU A 369 13.06 6.00 -30.71
C LEU A 369 13.59 6.09 -32.14
N ARG A 370 12.71 5.83 -33.10
CA ARG A 370 13.05 5.88 -34.51
C ARG A 370 11.93 6.48 -35.33
N VAL A 371 12.31 7.14 -36.41
CA VAL A 371 11.38 7.57 -37.44
C VAL A 371 11.08 6.38 -38.33
N VAL A 372 9.82 5.95 -38.38
CA VAL A 372 9.40 4.77 -39.16
C VAL A 372 8.84 5.20 -40.51
N GLU A 373 8.04 6.26 -40.53
CA GLU A 373 7.41 6.76 -41.74
C GLU A 373 7.46 8.29 -41.77
N ILE A 374 7.70 8.85 -42.96
CA ILE A 374 7.64 10.29 -43.21
C ILE A 374 6.43 10.52 -44.11
N TYR A 375 5.38 11.14 -43.55
CA TYR A 375 4.15 11.44 -44.28
C TYR A 375 4.30 12.63 -45.21
N ASN A 376 5.05 13.65 -44.80
CA ASN A 376 5.32 14.84 -45.60
C ASN A 376 6.75 15.31 -45.39
N GLU A 377 7.41 15.70 -46.47
CA GLU A 377 8.71 16.39 -46.47
C GLU A 377 8.68 17.45 -47.57
N THR A 378 8.49 18.71 -47.19
CA THR A 378 8.35 19.82 -48.14
C THR A 378 9.43 20.87 -47.89
N TYR A 379 10.28 21.08 -48.89
CA TYR A 379 11.23 22.21 -48.92
C TYR A 379 10.60 23.43 -49.58
N SER A 380 10.93 24.61 -49.07
CA SER A 380 10.48 25.87 -49.67
C SER A 380 11.08 26.18 -51.06
N HIS A 381 12.29 25.67 -51.34
CA HIS A 381 13.08 25.98 -52.54
C HIS A 381 13.96 24.77 -52.94
N PHE A 382 14.33 24.69 -54.21
CA PHE A 382 15.16 23.62 -54.77
C PHE A 382 16.66 23.95 -54.72
N ILE A 383 17.50 22.93 -54.89
CA ILE A 383 18.97 23.10 -54.99
C ILE A 383 19.30 24.01 -56.19
N GLY A 384 20.15 25.01 -55.95
CA GLY A 384 20.56 26.00 -56.95
C GLY A 384 19.59 27.18 -57.12
N GLU A 385 18.45 27.16 -56.45
CA GLU A 385 17.50 28.27 -56.47
C GLU A 385 17.99 29.45 -55.61
N GLN A 386 17.74 30.67 -56.09
CA GLN A 386 18.15 31.90 -55.41
C GLN A 386 17.21 32.20 -54.24
N THR A 387 17.70 32.03 -53.02
CA THR A 387 17.04 32.47 -51.78
C THR A 387 18.09 32.64 -50.69
N ASP A 388 17.81 33.49 -49.70
CA ASP A 388 18.67 33.67 -48.53
C ASP A 388 18.39 32.65 -47.42
N ARG A 389 17.16 32.09 -47.41
CA ARG A 389 16.67 31.16 -46.38
C ARG A 389 15.97 29.98 -47.02
N LEU A 390 16.26 28.80 -46.48
CA LEU A 390 15.63 27.54 -46.83
C LEU A 390 14.79 27.09 -45.64
N ALA A 391 13.48 26.90 -45.83
CA ALA A 391 12.58 26.29 -44.87
C ALA A 391 12.25 24.85 -45.26
N LEU A 392 12.01 24.02 -44.24
CA LEU A 392 11.63 22.61 -44.34
C LEU A 392 10.55 22.31 -43.31
N GLU A 393 9.48 21.68 -43.79
CA GLU A 393 8.41 21.12 -42.97
C GLU A 393 8.43 19.60 -43.11
N ILE A 394 8.51 18.90 -41.97
CA ILE A 394 8.44 17.44 -41.92
C ILE A 394 7.31 17.03 -40.99
N ARG A 395 6.48 16.11 -41.47
CA ARG A 395 5.54 15.34 -40.66
C ARG A 395 5.92 13.88 -40.70
N ALA A 396 6.19 13.30 -39.53
CA ALA A 396 6.69 11.94 -39.43
C ALA A 396 6.04 11.16 -38.28
N GLU A 397 5.97 9.85 -38.46
CA GLU A 397 5.59 8.89 -37.44
C GLU A 397 6.84 8.33 -36.76
N LEU A 398 6.89 8.50 -35.45
CA LEU A 398 7.96 8.01 -34.60
C LEU A 398 7.45 6.87 -33.74
N HIS A 399 8.23 5.80 -33.67
CA HIS A 399 7.97 4.65 -32.82
C HIS A 399 8.99 4.62 -31.70
N GLY A 400 8.54 4.29 -30.50
CA GLY A 400 9.39 3.98 -29.36
C GLY A 400 8.86 2.77 -28.61
N THR A 401 9.73 2.03 -27.95
CA THR A 401 9.36 0.85 -27.16
C THR A 401 9.39 1.21 -25.68
N ALA A 402 8.23 1.16 -25.04
CA ALA A 402 8.11 1.22 -23.58
C ALA A 402 8.25 -0.19 -23.00
N VAL A 403 8.98 -0.32 -21.90
CA VAL A 403 9.26 -1.59 -21.26
C VAL A 403 8.70 -1.58 -19.84
N ASP A 404 7.85 -2.55 -19.53
CA ASP A 404 7.34 -2.76 -18.18
C ASP A 404 8.38 -3.52 -17.34
N THR A 405 8.89 -2.83 -16.33
CA THR A 405 9.91 -3.39 -15.42
C THR A 405 9.39 -4.55 -14.59
N THR A 406 8.08 -4.59 -14.28
CA THR A 406 7.52 -5.63 -13.42
C THR A 406 7.63 -7.02 -14.04
N GLN A 407 7.42 -7.11 -15.35
CA GLN A 407 7.51 -8.37 -16.08
C GLN A 407 8.96 -8.84 -16.26
N ALA A 408 9.90 -7.90 -16.31
CA ALA A 408 11.33 -8.20 -16.35
C ALA A 408 11.88 -8.66 -15.00
N ASN A 409 11.26 -8.27 -13.89
CA ASN A 409 11.66 -8.69 -12.54
C ASN A 409 11.58 -10.21 -12.37
N ASP A 410 10.56 -10.86 -12.93
CA ASP A 410 10.38 -12.32 -12.83
C ASP A 410 11.56 -13.10 -13.44
N LEU A 411 12.10 -12.62 -14.57
CA LEU A 411 13.24 -13.24 -15.24
C LEU A 411 14.54 -13.13 -14.42
N VAL A 412 14.68 -12.05 -13.66
CA VAL A 412 15.85 -11.81 -12.79
C VAL A 412 15.70 -12.52 -11.46
N TYR A 413 14.48 -12.59 -10.92
CA TYR A 413 14.17 -13.37 -9.72
C TYR A 413 14.56 -14.84 -9.89
N GLU A 414 14.26 -15.45 -11.04
CA GLU A 414 14.70 -16.82 -11.35
C GLU A 414 16.23 -16.96 -11.33
N ALA A 415 16.94 -15.98 -11.88
CA ALA A 415 18.41 -15.98 -11.91
C ALA A 415 19.02 -15.76 -10.51
N LEU A 416 18.39 -14.94 -9.67
CA LEU A 416 18.73 -14.79 -8.26
C LEU A 416 18.51 -16.11 -7.51
N ALA A 417 17.35 -16.75 -7.69
CA ALA A 417 17.02 -18.02 -7.05
C ALA A 417 18.01 -19.14 -7.42
N ALA A 418 18.45 -19.19 -8.69
CA ALA A 418 19.46 -20.15 -9.15
C ALA A 418 20.87 -19.87 -8.62
N SER A 419 21.16 -18.63 -8.21
CA SER A 419 22.48 -18.20 -7.72
C SER A 419 22.61 -18.30 -6.19
N ILE A 420 21.61 -18.82 -5.48
CA ILE A 420 21.62 -18.98 -4.03
C ILE A 420 22.70 -19.99 -3.62
N ARG A 421 23.55 -19.61 -2.66
CA ARG A 421 24.56 -20.49 -2.08
C ARG A 421 23.90 -21.62 -1.27
N PRO A 422 24.40 -22.87 -1.31
CA PRO A 422 23.91 -23.93 -0.42
C PRO A 422 23.90 -23.50 1.05
N GLY A 423 22.81 -23.79 1.76
CA GLY A 423 22.64 -23.40 3.17
C GLY A 423 22.15 -21.96 3.40
N TYR A 424 21.76 -21.24 2.35
CA TYR A 424 21.17 -19.91 2.43
C TYR A 424 19.76 -19.88 1.84
N GLU A 425 18.99 -18.87 2.22
CA GLU A 425 17.64 -18.60 1.74
C GLU A 425 17.51 -17.10 1.40
N LEU A 426 16.75 -16.79 0.35
CA LEU A 426 16.57 -15.41 -0.12
C LEU A 426 15.62 -14.65 0.80
N VAL A 427 15.97 -13.43 1.20
CA VAL A 427 15.12 -12.58 2.04
C VAL A 427 14.20 -11.73 1.15
N PRO A 428 12.88 -12.02 1.06
CA PRO A 428 12.01 -11.40 0.07
C PRO A 428 11.87 -9.88 0.26
N SER A 429 11.92 -9.39 1.50
CA SER A 429 11.79 -7.97 1.82
C SER A 429 13.00 -7.13 1.44
N SER A 430 14.11 -7.75 1.03
CA SER A 430 15.35 -7.07 0.65
C SER A 430 15.54 -6.95 -0.87
N LEU A 431 14.60 -7.49 -1.66
CA LEU A 431 14.71 -7.55 -3.11
C LEU A 431 14.44 -6.18 -3.74
N ASN A 432 15.42 -5.71 -4.50
CA ASN A 432 15.31 -4.52 -5.33
C ASN A 432 15.66 -4.89 -6.78
N PHE A 433 14.86 -4.39 -7.71
CA PHE A 433 15.08 -4.58 -9.14
C PHE A 433 15.12 -3.24 -9.82
N TYR A 434 16.04 -3.08 -10.76
CA TYR A 434 16.12 -1.87 -11.58
C TYR A 434 16.71 -2.19 -12.96
N SER A 435 16.29 -1.41 -13.94
CA SER A 435 16.84 -1.45 -15.29
C SER A 435 18.20 -0.74 -15.31
N GLY A 436 19.20 -1.41 -15.86
CA GLY A 436 20.52 -0.86 -16.15
C GLY A 436 20.60 -0.28 -17.56
N GLU A 437 21.80 -0.36 -18.14
CA GLU A 437 22.11 0.18 -19.46
C GLU A 437 21.35 -0.56 -20.59
N VAL A 438 20.91 0.21 -21.59
CA VAL A 438 20.39 -0.33 -22.85
C VAL A 438 21.58 -0.71 -23.72
N LEU A 439 21.70 -2.00 -24.04
CA LEU A 439 22.80 -2.56 -24.82
C LEU A 439 22.63 -2.32 -26.32
N GLY A 440 21.39 -2.17 -26.78
CA GLY A 440 21.09 -1.84 -28.17
C GLY A 440 19.64 -2.08 -28.56
N VAL A 441 19.28 -1.55 -29.72
CA VAL A 441 17.96 -1.72 -30.34
C VAL A 441 18.13 -2.23 -31.75
N ASP A 442 17.29 -3.17 -32.15
CA ASP A 442 17.31 -3.72 -33.50
C ASP A 442 16.34 -3.03 -34.46
N SER A 443 16.39 -3.44 -35.73
CA SER A 443 15.52 -2.92 -36.79
C SER A 443 14.03 -3.25 -36.60
N GLN A 444 13.70 -4.20 -35.71
CA GLN A 444 12.32 -4.56 -35.38
C GLN A 444 11.79 -3.80 -34.17
N GLY A 445 12.66 -3.13 -33.41
CA GLY A 445 12.31 -2.33 -32.23
C GLY A 445 12.44 -3.12 -30.93
N ARG A 446 13.13 -4.26 -30.99
CA ARG A 446 13.48 -5.05 -29.81
C ARG A 446 14.61 -4.37 -29.08
N VAL A 447 14.41 -4.14 -27.80
CA VAL A 447 15.35 -3.44 -26.93
C VAL A 447 16.07 -4.47 -26.07
N SER A 448 17.39 -4.55 -26.21
CA SER A 448 18.23 -5.34 -25.30
C SER A 448 18.73 -4.44 -24.19
N PHE A 449 18.47 -4.81 -22.94
CA PHE A 449 18.90 -4.04 -21.77
C PHE A 449 19.34 -4.97 -20.64
N MET A 450 20.16 -4.45 -19.74
CA MET A 450 20.57 -5.18 -18.55
C MET A 450 19.53 -4.99 -17.45
N MET A 451 19.01 -6.07 -16.87
CA MET A 451 18.27 -6.01 -15.62
C MET A 451 19.16 -6.43 -14.47
N ILE A 452 19.10 -5.68 -13.38
CA ILE A 452 19.88 -5.94 -12.19
C ILE A 452 18.93 -6.22 -11.04
N GLY A 453 19.15 -7.35 -10.37
CA GLY A 453 18.45 -7.74 -9.15
C GLY A 453 19.43 -7.76 -7.99
N GLU A 454 19.08 -7.06 -6.93
CA GLU A 454 19.83 -7.01 -5.68
C GLU A 454 18.97 -7.57 -4.55
N GLY A 455 19.60 -8.30 -3.64
CA GLY A 455 18.94 -8.83 -2.45
C GLY A 455 19.93 -9.33 -1.42
N LEU A 456 19.40 -9.69 -0.26
CA LEU A 456 20.14 -10.33 0.81
C LEU A 456 19.77 -11.82 0.86
N MET A 457 20.78 -12.66 1.02
CA MET A 457 20.61 -14.06 1.38
C MET A 457 20.90 -14.21 2.87
N ALA A 458 20.00 -14.85 3.61
CA ALA A 458 20.19 -15.20 5.01
C ALA A 458 20.59 -16.67 5.14
N ALA A 459 21.52 -16.99 6.05
CA ALA A 459 21.84 -18.38 6.35
C ALA A 459 20.61 -19.12 6.88
N ARG A 460 20.31 -20.29 6.31
CA ARG A 460 19.24 -21.17 6.80
C ARG A 460 19.68 -21.77 8.14
N LEU A 461 18.92 -21.48 9.19
CA LEU A 461 19.21 -22.00 10.52
C LEU A 461 18.50 -23.35 10.74
N GLU A 462 19.28 -24.41 10.94
CA GLU A 462 18.78 -25.71 11.38
C GLU A 462 18.68 -25.71 12.91
N LEU A 463 17.48 -25.45 13.44
CA LEU A 463 17.28 -25.19 14.86
C LEU A 463 16.95 -26.43 15.70
N GLU A 464 16.64 -27.57 15.08
CA GLU A 464 16.14 -28.74 15.82
C GLU A 464 17.18 -29.34 16.78
N GLU A 465 18.40 -29.61 16.30
CA GLU A 465 19.46 -30.18 17.14
C GLU A 465 20.02 -29.17 18.17
N PRO A 466 20.36 -27.91 17.79
CA PRO A 466 20.92 -26.95 18.73
C PRO A 466 19.96 -26.57 19.85
N LEU A 467 18.65 -26.46 19.58
CA LEU A 467 17.65 -26.15 20.61
C LEU A 467 17.47 -27.29 21.62
N GLN A 468 17.64 -28.55 21.19
CA GLN A 468 17.61 -29.69 22.12
C GLN A 468 18.85 -29.73 23.02
N ALA A 469 20.04 -29.44 22.48
CA ALA A 469 21.29 -29.42 23.22
C ALA A 469 21.34 -28.32 24.30
N VAL A 470 20.59 -27.25 24.06
CA VAL A 470 20.57 -26.03 24.88
C VAL A 470 19.44 -26.04 25.92
N ALA A 471 18.49 -26.98 25.83
CA ALA A 471 17.41 -27.14 26.80
C ALA A 471 17.93 -27.44 28.21
N GLY A 472 17.42 -26.72 29.23
CA GLY A 472 17.84 -26.86 30.62
C GLY A 472 19.21 -26.24 30.97
N GLN A 473 19.93 -25.68 30.01
CA GLN A 473 21.21 -25.00 30.24
C GLN A 473 21.04 -23.61 30.84
N GLU A 474 22.11 -23.08 31.43
CA GLU A 474 22.18 -21.68 31.86
C GLU A 474 22.15 -20.75 30.66
N THR A 475 21.43 -19.63 30.77
CA THR A 475 21.18 -18.71 29.65
C THR A 475 22.46 -18.22 28.97
N GLY A 476 23.53 -17.91 29.73
CA GLY A 476 24.79 -17.45 29.12
C GLY A 476 25.53 -18.55 28.32
N LEU A 477 25.59 -19.76 28.88
CA LEU A 477 26.24 -20.91 28.22
C LEU A 477 25.47 -21.32 26.97
N ALA A 478 24.15 -21.36 27.08
CA ALA A 478 23.23 -21.59 25.98
C ALA A 478 23.44 -20.63 24.80
N LEU A 479 23.46 -19.33 25.07
CA LEU A 479 23.64 -18.30 24.03
C LEU A 479 25.02 -18.40 23.37
N THR A 480 26.06 -18.73 24.15
CA THR A 480 27.42 -18.92 23.63
C THR A 480 27.50 -20.14 22.72
N TYR A 481 26.92 -21.26 23.14
CA TYR A 481 26.86 -22.47 22.31
C TYR A 481 26.11 -22.23 20.99
N LEU A 482 24.98 -21.51 21.03
CA LEU A 482 24.23 -21.16 19.83
C LEU A 482 25.03 -20.26 18.89
N TYR A 483 25.79 -19.31 19.42
CA TYR A 483 26.65 -18.43 18.62
C TYR A 483 27.83 -19.16 17.95
N GLU A 484 28.36 -20.22 18.57
CA GLU A 484 29.45 -21.03 17.99
C GLU A 484 28.97 -22.04 16.95
N GLN A 485 27.75 -22.57 17.10
CA GLN A 485 27.22 -23.64 16.23
C GLN A 485 26.39 -23.11 15.05
N LEU A 486 25.82 -21.91 15.16
CA LEU A 486 24.96 -21.33 14.12
C LEU A 486 25.66 -20.15 13.42
N PRO A 487 25.47 -19.98 12.10
CA PRO A 487 25.96 -18.82 11.36
C PRO A 487 25.11 -17.59 11.71
N LEU A 488 25.42 -16.93 12.83
CA LEU A 488 24.73 -15.74 13.32
C LEU A 488 25.55 -14.47 13.08
N ARG A 489 24.87 -13.37 12.75
CA ARG A 489 25.47 -12.04 12.59
C ARG A 489 25.77 -11.38 13.94
N ASP A 490 24.80 -11.44 14.85
CA ASP A 490 24.84 -10.78 16.15
C ASP A 490 24.78 -11.82 17.27
N TYR A 491 25.31 -11.48 18.45
CA TYR A 491 25.18 -12.34 19.64
C TYR A 491 23.69 -12.51 19.99
N PRO A 492 23.20 -13.75 20.15
CA PRO A 492 21.77 -14.01 20.36
C PRO A 492 21.30 -13.47 21.71
N THR A 493 20.01 -13.12 21.79
CA THR A 493 19.40 -12.67 23.05
C THR A 493 18.28 -13.60 23.48
N ALA A 494 18.16 -13.80 24.79
CA ALA A 494 17.15 -14.67 25.39
C ALA A 494 16.28 -13.87 26.36
N ARG A 495 14.95 -14.02 26.23
CA ARG A 495 13.99 -13.58 27.24
C ARG A 495 13.37 -14.81 27.88
N VAL A 496 13.73 -15.06 29.14
CA VAL A 496 13.24 -16.20 29.92
C VAL A 496 12.16 -15.73 30.88
N TRP A 497 11.03 -16.42 30.91
CA TRP A 497 9.97 -16.18 31.88
C TRP A 497 9.65 -17.47 32.65
N PRO A 498 9.56 -17.44 33.99
CA PRO A 498 9.76 -16.29 34.88
C PRO A 498 11.24 -15.87 35.02
N ASP A 499 11.50 -14.58 35.24
CA ASP A 499 12.86 -14.01 35.28
C ASP A 499 13.79 -14.64 36.35
N TRP A 500 13.21 -15.20 37.41
CA TRP A 500 13.96 -15.85 38.50
C TRP A 500 14.52 -17.23 38.14
N PHE A 501 14.14 -17.82 37.00
CA PHE A 501 14.53 -19.18 36.62
C PHE A 501 15.99 -19.28 36.16
N GLY A 502 16.54 -18.23 35.54
CA GLY A 502 17.97 -18.10 35.18
C GLY A 502 18.53 -19.15 34.22
N ARG A 503 17.66 -20.00 33.64
CA ARG A 503 18.00 -21.11 32.75
C ARG A 503 17.00 -21.18 31.61
N LEU A 504 17.34 -21.90 30.55
CA LEU A 504 16.36 -22.24 29.53
C LEU A 504 15.44 -23.38 30.00
N PRO A 505 14.17 -23.39 29.56
CA PRO A 505 13.23 -24.47 29.88
C PRO A 505 13.81 -25.84 29.54
N TYR A 506 13.51 -26.84 30.38
CA TYR A 506 13.91 -28.23 30.15
C TYR A 506 13.17 -28.87 28.97
N LEU A 507 12.04 -28.30 28.58
CA LEU A 507 11.23 -28.76 27.45
C LEU A 507 11.52 -27.89 26.22
N PRO A 508 12.13 -28.43 25.15
CA PRO A 508 12.44 -27.67 23.93
C PRO A 508 11.22 -26.97 23.31
N VAL A 509 10.03 -27.56 23.42
CA VAL A 509 8.76 -26.98 22.93
C VAL A 509 8.40 -25.63 23.58
N ARG A 510 9.01 -25.32 24.73
CA ARG A 510 8.84 -24.04 25.44
C ARG A 510 9.88 -22.99 25.05
N ILE A 511 10.83 -23.35 24.19
CA ILE A 511 11.81 -22.44 23.60
C ILE A 511 11.28 -22.02 22.23
N ARG A 512 10.94 -20.75 22.08
CA ARG A 512 10.43 -20.18 20.84
C ARG A 512 11.55 -19.40 20.14
N PRO A 513 12.06 -19.87 19.00
CA PRO A 513 12.98 -19.08 18.20
C PRO A 513 12.21 -17.99 17.45
N GLU A 514 12.74 -16.77 17.48
CA GLU A 514 12.30 -15.62 16.70
C GLU A 514 13.47 -15.24 15.78
N ILE A 515 13.27 -15.41 14.47
CA ILE A 515 14.31 -15.16 13.47
C ILE A 515 14.08 -13.76 12.91
N GLU A 516 15.02 -12.85 13.18
CA GLU A 516 15.00 -11.49 12.63
C GLU A 516 15.93 -11.45 11.41
N THR A 517 15.34 -11.46 10.21
CA THR A 517 16.07 -11.32 8.92
C THR A 517 16.15 -9.87 8.42
N GLY A 518 15.59 -8.92 9.17
CA GLY A 518 15.60 -7.48 8.87
C GLY A 518 16.91 -6.80 9.27
N GLY A 519 17.32 -5.81 8.47
CA GLY A 519 18.46 -4.93 8.73
C GLY A 519 18.30 -4.09 10.00
#